data_AF-A0A928VHT1-F1
#
_entry.id   AF-A0A928VHT1-F1
#
_cell.length_a   1.000
_cell.length_b   1.000
_cell.length_c   1.000
_cell.angle_alpha   90.00
_cell.angle_beta   90.00
_cell.angle_gamma   90.00
#
_symmetry.space_group_name_H-M   'P 1'
#
loop_
_entity.id
_entity.type
_entity.pdbx_description
1 polymer ?
#
loop_
_entity_poly.entity_id
_entity_poly.type
_entity_poly.pdbx_seq_one_letter_code
_entity_poly.pdbx_strand_id
1 'polypeptide(L)' 'MRPIHNSVEKAESAYQSIEPLKQSILSFQANPDYRSRCYQRLQIRSAIEVADGLDQLAQQFELEPMVRQASELGS' A
#
# COMPACT_ATOMS: atom_id res chain seq x y z
N MET A 1 2.81 -32.94 18.51
CA MET A 1 2.90 -32.59 17.09
C MET A 1 1.81 -31.56 16.80
N ARG A 2 2.14 -30.28 16.57
CA ARG A 2 1.13 -29.25 16.25
C ARG A 2 0.64 -29.51 14.81
N PRO A 3 -0.67 -29.49 14.52
CA PRO A 3 -1.15 -29.82 13.17
C PRO A 3 -0.72 -28.74 12.18
N ILE A 4 -0.08 -29.18 11.10
CA ILE A 4 0.39 -28.35 9.98
C ILE A 4 -0.77 -27.66 9.23
N HIS A 5 -2.01 -28.14 9.41
CA HIS A 5 -3.20 -27.63 8.73
C HIS A 5 -3.49 -26.14 8.98
N ASN A 6 -3.29 -25.64 10.20
CA ASN A 6 -3.57 -24.24 10.52
C ASN A 6 -2.59 -23.26 9.84
N SER A 7 -1.37 -23.71 9.55
CA SER A 7 -0.38 -22.88 8.85
C SER A 7 -0.63 -22.79 7.34
N VAL A 8 -1.15 -23.85 6.72
CA VAL A 8 -1.48 -23.87 5.29
C VAL A 8 -2.71 -23.01 5.00
N GLU A 9 -3.77 -23.15 5.80
CA GLU A 9 -4.99 -22.33 5.64
C GLU A 9 -4.70 -20.83 5.82
N LYS A 10 -3.83 -20.46 6.77
CA LYS A 10 -3.38 -19.07 6.94
C LYS A 10 -2.59 -18.57 5.75
N ALA A 11 -1.74 -19.41 5.17
CA ALA A 11 -0.99 -19.06 3.97
C ALA A 11 -1.93 -18.87 2.78
N GLU A 12 -2.85 -19.80 2.53
CA GLU A 12 -3.84 -19.74 1.45
C GLU A 12 -4.76 -18.51 1.57
N SER A 13 -5.23 -18.19 2.78
CA SER A 13 -6.00 -16.97 3.05
C SER A 13 -5.19 -15.71 2.80
N ALA A 14 -3.91 -15.70 3.18
CA ALA A 14 -3.01 -14.59 2.87
C ALA A 14 -2.82 -14.44 1.35
N TYR A 15 -2.62 -15.54 0.61
CA TYR A 15 -2.51 -15.52 -0.85
C TYR A 15 -3.75 -14.94 -1.53
N GLN A 16 -4.96 -15.23 -1.02
CA GLN A 16 -6.20 -14.62 -1.52
C GLN A 16 -6.25 -13.09 -1.30
N SER A 17 -5.56 -12.57 -0.29
CA SER A 17 -5.52 -11.13 0.02
C SER A 17 -4.43 -10.35 -0.72
N ILE A 18 -3.43 -11.02 -1.29
CA ILE A 18 -2.32 -10.38 -2.00
C ILE A 18 -2.80 -9.63 -3.24
N GLU A 19 -3.64 -10.26 -4.07
CA GLU A 19 -4.10 -9.63 -5.30
C GLU A 19 -4.97 -8.39 -5.03
N PRO A 20 -5.97 -8.42 -4.12
CA PRO A 20 -6.69 -7.22 -3.69
C PRO A 20 -5.78 -6.12 -3.13
N LEU A 21 -4.72 -6.48 -2.41
CA LEU A 21 -3.74 -5.51 -1.89
C LEU A 21 -2.98 -4.82 -3.03
N LYS A 22 -2.46 -5.58 -3.99
CA LYS A 22 -1.78 -5.03 -5.18
C LYS A 22 -2.70 -4.06 -5.93
N GLN A 23 -3.96 -4.43 -6.15
CA GLN A 23 -4.95 -3.56 -6.80
C GLN A 23 -5.21 -2.27 -5.99
N SER A 24 -5.24 -2.37 -4.67
CA SER A 24 -5.43 -1.21 -3.79
C SER A 24 -4.22 -0.26 -3.85
N ILE A 25 -2.99 -0.79 -3.87
CA ILE A 25 -1.76 0.00 -4.03
C ILE A 25 -1.80 0.73 -5.38
N LEU A 26 -2.03 0.02 -6.48
CA LEU A 26 -2.11 0.61 -7.82
C LEU A 26 -3.18 1.70 -7.91
N SER A 27 -4.37 1.45 -7.37
CA SER A 27 -5.47 2.41 -7.36
C SER A 27 -5.12 3.67 -6.58
N PHE A 28 -4.47 3.53 -5.43
CA PHE A 28 -4.02 4.66 -4.62
C PHE A 28 -2.91 5.45 -5.34
N GLN A 29 -1.90 4.78 -5.90
CA GLN A 29 -0.79 5.39 -6.63
C GLN A 29 -1.24 6.14 -7.90
N ALA A 30 -2.27 5.63 -8.60
CA ALA A 30 -2.77 6.23 -9.83
C ALA A 30 -3.66 7.47 -9.63
N ASN A 31 -4.19 7.70 -8.42
CA ASN A 31 -5.22 8.71 -8.18
C ASN A 31 -4.77 9.81 -7.19
N PRO A 32 -4.05 10.85 -7.67
CA PRO A 32 -3.51 11.90 -6.81
C PRO A 32 -4.59 12.66 -6.02
N ASP A 33 -5.76 12.91 -6.62
CA ASP A 33 -6.87 13.58 -5.93
C ASP A 33 -7.43 12.74 -4.79
N TYR A 34 -7.53 11.42 -4.98
CA TYR A 34 -7.95 10.50 -3.94
C TYR A 34 -6.95 10.48 -2.78
N ARG A 35 -5.65 10.37 -3.08
CA ARG A 35 -4.60 10.43 -2.05
C ARG A 35 -4.65 11.71 -1.25
N SER A 36 -4.76 12.85 -1.93
CA SER A 36 -4.87 14.17 -1.30
C SER A 36 -6.04 14.22 -0.31
N ARG A 37 -7.22 13.72 -0.71
CA ARG A 37 -8.38 13.60 0.19
C ARG A 37 -8.12 12.67 1.37
N CYS A 38 -7.42 11.56 1.15
CA CYS A 38 -7.04 10.64 2.23
C CYS A 38 -6.11 11.32 3.24
N TYR A 39 -5.04 11.98 2.78
CA TYR A 39 -4.12 12.68 3.68
C TYR A 39 -4.83 13.74 4.51
N GLN A 40 -5.70 14.54 3.88
CA GLN A 40 -6.47 15.56 4.58
C GLN A 40 -7.44 14.95 5.61
N ARG A 41 -8.23 13.95 5.23
CA ARG A 41 -9.25 13.34 6.10
C ARG A 41 -8.66 12.54 7.26
N LEU A 42 -7.55 11.84 7.00
CA LEU A 42 -6.84 11.06 8.02
C LEU A 42 -5.85 11.91 8.81
N GLN A 43 -5.74 13.22 8.51
CA GLN A 43 -4.83 14.15 9.17
C GLN A 43 -3.37 13.66 9.16
N ILE A 44 -2.95 13.11 8.01
CA ILE A 44 -1.59 12.63 7.80
C ILE A 44 -0.64 13.82 7.86
N ARG A 45 0.33 13.74 8.78
CA ARG A 45 1.29 14.82 9.03
C ARG A 45 2.41 14.87 8.00
N SER A 46 2.78 13.70 7.46
CA SER A 46 3.90 13.53 6.54
C SER A 46 3.45 12.67 5.36
N ALA A 47 3.01 13.33 4.29
CA ALA A 47 2.59 12.62 3.07
C ALA A 47 3.77 11.89 2.42
N ILE A 48 4.99 12.44 2.55
CA ILE A 48 6.21 11.84 2.03
C ILE A 48 6.52 10.50 2.70
N GLU A 49 6.37 10.39 4.02
CA GLU A 49 6.60 9.11 4.74
C GLU A 49 5.60 8.02 4.32
N VAL A 50 4.34 8.38 4.13
CA VAL A 50 3.31 7.44 3.64
C VAL A 50 3.63 6.99 2.23
N ALA A 51 4.03 7.93 1.37
CA ALA A 51 4.43 7.67 0.01
C ALA A 51 5.65 6.74 -0.09
N ASP A 52 6.67 6.97 0.75
CA ASP A 52 7.88 6.16 0.79
C ASP A 52 7.59 4.74 1.30
N GLY A 53 6.73 4.61 2.32
CA GLY A 53 6.28 3.31 2.80
C GLY A 53 5.49 2.52 1.75
N LEU A 54 4.64 3.20 0.97
CA LEU A 54 3.91 2.57 -0.13
C LEU A 54 4.83 2.15 -1.28
N ASP A 55 5.88 2.91 -1.57
CA ASP A 55 6.87 2.53 -2.58
C ASP A 55 7.68 1.30 -2.15
N GLN A 56 8.06 1.23 -0.87
CA GLN A 56 8.71 0.03 -0.32
C GLN A 56 7.78 -1.19 -0.45
N LEU A 57 6.49 -1.03 -0.18
CA LEU A 57 5.52 -2.11 -0.32
C LEU A 57 5.28 -2.48 -1.80
N ALA A 58 5.20 -1.49 -2.69
CA ALA A 58 5.07 -1.68 -4.13
C ALA A 58 6.25 -2.48 -4.70
N GLN A 59 7.47 -2.17 -4.24
CA GLN A 59 8.68 -2.88 -4.63
C GLN A 59 8.64 -4.38 -4.26
N GLN A 60 8.06 -4.75 -3.11
CA GLN A 60 7.89 -6.15 -2.73
C GLN A 60 6.97 -6.93 -3.70
N PHE A 61 6.15 -6.21 -4.46
CA PHE A 61 5.22 -6.76 -5.43
C PHE A 61 5.60 -6.49 -6.88
N GLU A 62 6.81 -5.98 -7.14
CA GLU A 62 7.31 -5.59 -8.47
C GLU A 62 6.43 -4.55 -9.17
N LEU A 63 5.83 -3.65 -8.39
CA LEU A 63 5.03 -2.53 -8.89
C LEU A 63 5.88 -1.25 -8.99
N GLU A 64 5.48 -0.35 -9.89
CA GLU A 64 6.13 0.95 -10.04
C GLU A 64 5.94 1.84 -8.79
N PRO A 65 6.91 2.70 -8.46
CA PRO A 65 6.79 3.65 -7.37
C PRO A 65 5.78 4.75 -7.70
N MET A 66 5.23 5.37 -6.67
CA MET A 66 4.22 6.41 -6.79
C MET A 66 4.81 7.70 -7.34
N VAL A 67 4.20 8.27 -8.37
CA VAL A 67 4.55 9.62 -8.84
C VAL A 67 4.05 10.66 -7.84
N ARG A 68 4.98 11.35 -7.18
CA ARG A 68 4.71 12.38 -6.17
C ARG A 68 4.12 13.64 -6.80
N GLN A 69 3.16 14.24 -6.12
CA GLN A 69 2.70 15.61 -6.34
C GLN A 69 3.55 16.59 -5.51
N ALA A 70 3.54 17.87 -5.88
CA ALA A 70 4.26 18.90 -5.13
C ALA A 70 3.85 18.96 -3.65
N SER A 71 2.57 18.72 -3.34
CA SER A 71 2.06 18.63 -1.97
C SER A 71 2.59 17.45 -1.16
N GLU A 72 3.21 16.46 -1.82
CA GLU A 72 3.74 15.23 -1.21
C GLU A 72 5.26 15.29 -0.99
N LEU A 73 5.96 16.32 -1.47
CA LEU A 73 7.43 16.39 -1.45
C LEU A 73 8.03 17.06 -0.19
N GLY A 74 7.18 17.46 0.76
CA GLY A 74 7.61 18.25 1.92
C GLY A 74 7.99 19.69 1.52
N SER A 75 7.82 20.63 2.46
CA SER A 75 8.35 22.00 2.34
C SER A 75 9.59 22.13 3.21
#